data_AF-A0A0L0LLK6-F1
#
_entry.id   AF-A0A0L0LLK6-F1
#
_cell.length_a   1.000
_cell.length_b   1.000
_cell.length_c   1.000
_cell.angle_alpha   90.00
_cell.angle_beta   90.00
_cell.angle_gamma   90.00
#
_symmetry.space_group_name_H-M   'P 1'
#
loop_
_entity.id
_entity.type
_entity.pdbx_description
1 polymer ?
#
loop_
_entity_poly.entity_id
_entity_poly.type
_entity_poly.pdbx_seq_one_letter_code
_entity_poly.pdbx_strand_id
1 'polypeptide(L)'
;MDNRISNWPPSSSGSKDPKQTSDAELLTPDEIETELENMDPELRLSFRRIPKELWPRHFNAIENLKNDSDVDPALVGERQKNYMAVIIEAREKAVVEFHVSDKGLQEQWPEAPEQLGSKLREAFALSGNLLGAGRTARVKSVKFDGIDKPIAVKYLLTPTEKTLSVDGEHDMLKEVETITKIEEAENRSGAGMHVRVPHPYFYFKDRKLQTYGMSEVNGVDIENLLKGTNSRIGLQDTVMNALRKRFETPQSREELWKEVDTFVNAMHEVCLHGDVKDKNIMVDDEGRFFLIDFGQSVPVSSMTEETRAQFDELKDEERKAMQNRIRNLVQVAVAAKA
;
A
#
# COMPACT_ATOMS: atom_id res chain seq x y z
N MET A 1 1.90 -25.35 -19.00
CA MET A 1 1.31 -24.03 -18.71
C MET A 1 2.34 -23.01 -19.15
N ASP A 2 1.98 -22.24 -20.16
CA ASP A 2 2.87 -21.45 -21.02
C ASP A 2 3.48 -20.24 -20.32
N ASN A 3 4.78 -20.03 -20.55
CA ASN A 3 5.62 -18.97 -19.99
C ASN A 3 5.39 -17.58 -20.68
N ARG A 4 4.16 -17.24 -21.06
CA ARG A 4 3.84 -16.07 -21.92
C ARG A 4 3.70 -14.72 -21.18
N ILE A 5 3.86 -14.67 -19.86
CA ILE A 5 3.63 -13.45 -19.05
C ILE A 5 4.92 -12.64 -18.83
N SER A 6 6.12 -13.14 -19.17
CA SER A 6 7.38 -12.58 -18.66
C SER A 6 7.85 -11.22 -19.23
N ASN A 7 7.16 -10.64 -20.23
CA ASN A 7 7.64 -9.44 -20.95
C ASN A 7 6.65 -8.27 -20.93
N TRP A 8 5.69 -8.26 -19.98
CA TRP A 8 4.74 -7.16 -19.81
C TRP A 8 5.00 -6.40 -18.50
N PRO A 9 4.97 -5.05 -18.51
CA PRO A 9 4.81 -4.19 -19.69
C PRO A 9 6.05 -4.26 -20.59
N PRO A 10 5.90 -4.06 -21.92
CA PRO A 10 7.04 -4.00 -22.82
C PRO A 10 7.99 -2.94 -22.28
N SER A 11 9.26 -3.29 -22.08
CA SER A 11 10.27 -2.35 -21.64
C SER A 11 10.28 -1.18 -22.63
N SER A 12 9.74 -0.04 -22.24
CA SER A 12 9.90 1.20 -22.99
C SER A 12 11.37 1.57 -22.89
N SER A 13 12.20 1.11 -23.83
CA SER A 13 13.63 1.42 -23.91
C SER A 13 13.90 2.89 -24.23
N GLY A 14 12.89 3.75 -24.11
CA GLY A 14 13.00 5.17 -23.83
C GLY A 14 11.81 5.59 -22.98
N SER A 15 11.94 5.56 -21.65
CA SER A 15 10.93 6.10 -20.74
C SER A 15 10.84 7.61 -20.91
N LYS A 16 10.06 8.06 -21.90
CA LYS A 16 9.25 9.25 -21.66
C LYS A 16 8.17 8.76 -20.73
N ASP A 17 8.25 9.12 -19.45
CA ASP A 17 7.08 9.06 -18.58
C ASP A 17 5.90 9.57 -19.40
N PRO A 18 4.75 8.85 -19.43
CA PRO A 18 3.61 9.29 -20.22
C PRO A 18 3.40 10.76 -19.90
N LYS A 19 3.60 11.62 -20.91
CA LYS A 19 3.42 13.06 -20.75
C LYS A 19 2.05 13.20 -20.10
N GLN A 20 2.00 13.69 -18.86
CA GLN A 20 0.74 14.12 -18.26
C GLN A 20 0.13 15.07 -19.30
N THR A 21 -0.88 14.57 -20.01
CA THR A 21 -1.54 15.33 -21.05
C THR A 21 -2.23 16.49 -20.35
N SER A 22 -1.85 17.69 -20.76
CA SER A 22 -2.41 18.96 -20.35
C SER A 22 -3.94 18.90 -20.28
N ASP A 23 -4.51 19.19 -19.11
CA ASP A 23 -5.90 19.58 -18.83
C ASP A 23 -7.01 18.82 -19.58
N ALA A 24 -6.78 17.57 -19.98
CA ALA A 24 -7.87 16.73 -20.47
C ALA A 24 -8.80 16.46 -19.29
N GLU A 25 -10.03 16.96 -19.39
CA GLU A 25 -11.06 16.80 -18.38
C GLU A 25 -11.24 15.30 -18.13
N LEU A 26 -10.87 14.85 -16.92
CA LEU A 26 -10.96 13.44 -16.56
C LEU A 26 -12.42 13.07 -16.46
N LEU A 27 -12.86 12.10 -17.28
CA LEU A 27 -14.20 11.56 -17.19
C LEU A 27 -14.46 11.05 -15.76
N THR A 28 -15.64 11.38 -15.26
CA THR A 28 -16.17 10.83 -14.00
C THR A 28 -16.50 9.35 -14.15
N PRO A 29 -16.59 8.58 -13.05
CA PRO A 29 -16.97 7.16 -13.13
C PRO A 29 -18.30 6.89 -13.87
N ASP A 30 -19.27 7.80 -13.77
CA ASP A 30 -20.57 7.67 -14.43
C ASP A 30 -20.50 7.98 -15.94
N GLU A 31 -19.69 8.95 -16.34
CA GLU A 31 -19.40 9.19 -17.76
C GLU A 31 -18.65 8.00 -18.38
N ILE A 32 -17.70 7.43 -17.65
CA ILE A 32 -16.99 6.21 -18.07
C ILE A 32 -17.95 5.04 -18.19
N GLU A 33 -18.92 4.88 -17.28
CA GLU A 33 -19.92 3.82 -17.38
C GLU A 33 -20.67 3.89 -18.72
N THR A 34 -20.99 5.09 -19.18
CA THR A 34 -21.64 5.34 -20.47
C THR A 34 -20.70 4.99 -21.63
N GLU A 35 -19.44 5.41 -21.58
CA GLU A 35 -18.44 5.08 -22.60
C GLU A 35 -18.21 3.56 -22.71
N LEU A 36 -18.18 2.85 -21.57
CA LEU A 36 -18.01 1.40 -21.50
C LEU A 36 -19.15 0.64 -22.19
N GLU A 37 -20.34 1.21 -22.36
CA GLU A 37 -21.45 0.56 -23.08
C GLU A 37 -21.14 0.37 -24.57
N ASN A 38 -20.29 1.23 -25.13
CA ASN A 38 -19.88 1.20 -26.53
C ASN A 38 -18.57 0.42 -26.76
N MET A 39 -17.94 -0.05 -25.68
CA MET A 39 -16.69 -0.81 -25.75
C MET A 39 -16.90 -2.31 -25.96
N ASP A 40 -15.81 -3.01 -26.23
CA ASP A 40 -15.79 -4.48 -26.29
C ASP A 40 -16.40 -5.08 -24.99
N PRO A 41 -17.30 -6.07 -25.09
CA PRO A 41 -17.99 -6.64 -23.92
C PRO A 41 -17.06 -7.22 -22.84
N GLU A 42 -15.90 -7.74 -23.23
CA GLU A 42 -14.91 -8.32 -22.31
C GLU A 42 -14.17 -7.24 -21.52
N LEU A 43 -13.85 -6.11 -22.17
CA LEU A 43 -13.32 -4.93 -21.50
C LEU A 43 -14.32 -4.37 -20.50
N ARG A 44 -15.59 -4.22 -20.90
CA ARG A 44 -16.66 -3.78 -19.99
C ARG A 44 -16.80 -4.70 -18.78
N LEU A 45 -16.73 -6.02 -18.97
CA LEU A 45 -16.76 -6.99 -17.87
C LEU A 45 -15.53 -6.83 -16.95
N SER A 46 -14.37 -6.53 -17.54
CA SER A 46 -13.13 -6.30 -16.79
C SER A 46 -13.20 -5.06 -15.90
N PHE A 47 -13.74 -3.94 -16.39
CA PHE A 47 -13.94 -2.73 -15.57
C PHE A 47 -14.87 -2.97 -14.38
N ARG A 48 -15.93 -3.77 -14.56
CA ARG A 48 -16.84 -4.14 -13.46
C ARG A 48 -16.18 -4.95 -12.35
N ARG A 49 -14.96 -5.46 -12.55
CA ARG A 49 -14.16 -6.15 -11.54
C ARG A 49 -13.22 -5.21 -10.76
N ILE A 50 -13.22 -3.92 -11.10
CA ILE A 50 -12.40 -2.88 -10.47
C ILE A 50 -13.34 -1.88 -9.77
N PRO A 51 -13.00 -1.34 -8.57
CA PRO A 51 -13.76 -0.26 -7.94
C PRO A 51 -13.94 0.94 -8.87
N LYS A 52 -15.14 1.54 -8.83
CA LYS A 52 -15.52 2.66 -9.72
C LYS A 52 -14.56 3.85 -9.58
N GLU A 53 -14.01 4.06 -8.40
CA GLU A 53 -13.07 5.13 -8.07
C GLU A 53 -11.77 5.04 -8.89
N LEU A 54 -11.38 3.84 -9.30
CA LEU A 54 -10.18 3.60 -10.11
C LEU A 54 -10.46 3.60 -11.62
N TRP A 55 -11.73 3.68 -12.03
CA TRP A 55 -12.09 3.65 -13.45
C TRP A 55 -11.45 4.78 -14.26
N PRO A 56 -11.44 6.05 -13.82
CA PRO A 56 -10.82 7.12 -14.59
C PRO A 56 -9.37 6.85 -14.95
N ARG A 57 -8.59 6.32 -14.00
CA ARG A 57 -7.20 5.95 -14.23
C ARG A 57 -7.07 4.87 -15.31
N HIS A 58 -7.77 3.76 -15.15
CA HIS A 58 -7.63 2.61 -16.05
C HIS A 58 -8.23 2.90 -17.42
N PHE A 59 -9.31 3.67 -17.48
CA PHE A 59 -9.92 4.15 -18.72
C PHE A 59 -8.93 5.01 -19.52
N ASN A 60 -8.29 5.99 -18.88
CA ASN A 60 -7.28 6.80 -19.55
C ASN A 60 -6.06 5.98 -20.01
N ALA A 61 -5.63 5.00 -19.21
CA ALA A 61 -4.55 4.11 -19.60
C ALA A 61 -4.89 3.32 -20.88
N ILE A 62 -6.10 2.76 -20.99
CA ILE A 62 -6.51 2.03 -22.19
C ILE A 62 -6.75 2.95 -23.40
N GLU A 63 -7.23 4.18 -23.20
CA GLU A 63 -7.39 5.15 -24.28
C GLU A 63 -6.03 5.60 -24.82
N ASN A 64 -5.05 5.77 -23.94
CA ASN A 64 -3.68 6.07 -24.34
C ASN A 64 -3.05 4.96 -25.19
N LEU A 65 -3.42 3.69 -24.98
CA LEU A 65 -2.99 2.59 -25.84
C LEU A 65 -3.53 2.69 -27.28
N LYS A 66 -4.64 3.41 -27.52
CA LYS A 66 -5.13 3.69 -28.89
C LYS A 66 -4.25 4.71 -29.62
N ASN A 67 -3.66 5.62 -28.86
CA ASN A 67 -2.86 6.74 -29.37
C ASN A 67 -1.37 6.40 -29.50
N ASP A 68 -0.95 5.21 -29.07
CA ASP A 68 0.43 4.75 -29.20
C ASP A 68 0.72 4.39 -30.67
N SER A 69 1.51 5.25 -31.32
CA SER A 69 1.87 5.14 -32.74
C SER A 69 2.65 3.88 -33.08
N ASP A 70 3.24 3.24 -32.08
CA ASP A 70 4.07 2.04 -32.26
C ASP A 70 3.23 0.75 -32.22
N VAL A 71 1.91 0.86 -32.11
CA VAL A 71 0.98 -0.27 -32.03
C VAL A 71 0.25 -0.45 -33.34
N ASP A 72 0.26 -1.67 -33.87
CA ASP A 72 -0.63 -2.06 -34.96
C ASP A 72 -2.08 -1.80 -34.53
N PRO A 73 -2.85 -0.96 -35.25
CA PRO A 73 -4.25 -0.68 -34.94
C PRO A 73 -5.10 -1.95 -34.78
N ALA A 74 -4.76 -3.03 -35.49
CA ALA A 74 -5.46 -4.31 -35.39
C ALA A 74 -5.26 -5.01 -34.03
N LEU A 75 -4.18 -4.68 -33.30
CA LEU A 75 -3.81 -5.28 -32.01
C LEU A 75 -4.19 -4.43 -30.81
N VAL A 76 -4.67 -3.19 -31.01
CA VAL A 76 -5.02 -2.27 -29.92
C VAL A 76 -6.03 -2.90 -28.96
N GLY A 77 -7.09 -3.53 -29.48
CA GLY A 77 -8.10 -4.19 -28.66
C GLY A 77 -7.53 -5.34 -27.82
N GLU A 78 -6.62 -6.14 -28.38
CA GLU A 78 -5.95 -7.22 -27.64
C GLU A 78 -5.03 -6.66 -26.54
N ARG A 79 -4.31 -5.57 -26.81
CA ARG A 79 -3.47 -4.92 -25.79
C ARG A 79 -4.28 -4.32 -24.65
N GLN A 80 -5.42 -3.68 -24.94
CA GLN A 80 -6.31 -3.17 -23.90
C GLN A 80 -6.83 -4.30 -23.00
N LYS A 81 -7.20 -5.45 -23.60
CA LYS A 81 -7.63 -6.64 -22.85
C LYS A 81 -6.51 -7.21 -22.00
N ASN A 82 -5.30 -7.33 -22.56
CA ASN A 82 -4.13 -7.79 -21.84
C ASN A 82 -3.75 -6.86 -20.68
N TYR A 83 -3.82 -5.55 -20.88
CA TYR A 83 -3.64 -4.57 -19.80
C TYR A 83 -4.64 -4.82 -18.67
N MET A 84 -5.94 -4.85 -18.98
CA MET A 84 -6.97 -5.09 -17.96
C MET A 84 -6.82 -6.46 -17.28
N ALA A 85 -6.40 -7.49 -18.00
CA ALA A 85 -6.12 -8.81 -17.43
C ALA A 85 -4.96 -8.76 -16.43
N VAL A 86 -3.88 -8.03 -16.72
CA VAL A 86 -2.75 -7.83 -15.80
C VAL A 86 -3.19 -7.04 -14.56
N ILE A 87 -3.99 -5.97 -14.73
CA ILE A 87 -4.51 -5.18 -13.60
C ILE A 87 -5.42 -6.02 -12.71
N ILE A 88 -6.33 -6.80 -13.32
CA ILE A 88 -7.20 -7.71 -12.60
C ILE A 88 -6.38 -8.77 -11.89
N GLU A 89 -5.42 -9.42 -12.56
CA GLU A 89 -4.58 -10.44 -11.94
C GLU A 89 -3.77 -9.87 -10.78
N ALA A 90 -3.19 -8.67 -10.94
CA ALA A 90 -2.49 -7.97 -9.86
C ALA A 90 -3.42 -7.67 -8.68
N ARG A 91 -4.64 -7.20 -8.96
CA ARG A 91 -5.67 -6.95 -7.94
C ARG A 91 -6.12 -8.25 -7.27
N GLU A 92 -6.34 -9.33 -8.01
CA GLU A 92 -6.74 -10.63 -7.47
C GLU A 92 -5.63 -11.32 -6.69
N LYS A 93 -4.36 -11.09 -7.06
CA LYS A 93 -3.21 -11.48 -6.24
C LYS A 93 -3.12 -10.65 -4.95
N ALA A 94 -3.63 -9.41 -4.97
CA ALA A 94 -3.68 -8.53 -3.81
C ALA A 94 -4.96 -8.71 -2.95
N VAL A 95 -6.04 -9.21 -3.53
CA VAL A 95 -7.38 -9.28 -2.93
C VAL A 95 -7.85 -10.73 -2.88
N VAL A 96 -7.97 -11.25 -1.66
CA VAL A 96 -8.89 -12.37 -1.35
C VAL A 96 -9.93 -11.87 -0.35
N GLU A 97 -11.19 -12.29 -0.55
CA GLU A 97 -12.32 -12.00 0.34
C GLU A 97 -12.47 -13.08 1.44
N PHE A 98 -12.78 -12.60 2.65
CA PHE A 98 -13.09 -13.27 3.91
C PHE A 98 -11.97 -13.96 4.73
N HIS A 99 -11.73 -13.34 5.90
CA HIS A 99 -11.13 -13.82 7.17
C HIS A 99 -9.67 -14.27 7.26
N VAL A 100 -8.99 -14.50 6.16
CA VAL A 100 -7.53 -14.49 6.10
C VAL A 100 -7.15 -14.09 4.68
N SER A 101 -6.61 -12.89 4.46
CA SER A 101 -6.29 -12.36 3.12
C SER A 101 -5.16 -13.13 2.43
N ASP A 102 -4.31 -13.83 3.18
CA ASP A 102 -3.27 -14.69 2.65
C ASP A 102 -3.77 -16.15 2.53
N LYS A 103 -3.76 -16.71 1.31
CA LYS A 103 -4.24 -18.07 1.04
C LYS A 103 -3.42 -19.14 1.77
N GLY A 104 -2.11 -18.94 1.91
CA GLY A 104 -1.26 -19.84 2.68
C GLY A 104 -1.69 -19.88 4.13
N LEU A 105 -2.03 -18.72 4.70
CA LEU A 105 -2.58 -18.65 6.06
C LEU A 105 -4.00 -19.22 6.17
N GLN A 106 -4.84 -19.04 5.15
CA GLN A 106 -6.19 -19.60 5.11
C GLN A 106 -6.17 -21.14 5.08
N GLU A 107 -5.31 -21.73 4.25
CA GLU A 107 -5.11 -23.18 4.17
C GLU A 107 -4.53 -23.75 5.48
N GLN A 108 -3.73 -22.96 6.19
CA GLN A 108 -3.15 -23.30 7.49
C GLN A 108 -4.11 -23.03 8.67
N TRP A 109 -5.14 -22.20 8.48
CA TRP A 109 -6.21 -21.95 9.45
C TRP A 109 -7.57 -22.42 8.93
N PRO A 110 -7.78 -23.74 8.74
CA PRO A 110 -9.12 -24.29 8.57
C PRO A 110 -9.95 -24.22 9.86
N GLU A 111 -9.35 -23.75 10.96
CA GLU A 111 -9.93 -23.73 12.30
C GLU A 111 -11.15 -22.79 12.39
N ALA A 112 -12.17 -23.22 13.14
CA ALA A 112 -13.35 -22.40 13.41
C ALA A 112 -12.93 -21.06 14.06
N PRO A 113 -13.61 -19.92 13.78
CA PRO A 113 -13.30 -18.60 14.33
C PRO A 113 -13.07 -18.54 15.86
N GLU A 114 -13.65 -19.48 16.60
CA GLU A 114 -13.45 -19.62 18.05
C GLU A 114 -11.99 -19.93 18.44
N GLN A 115 -11.30 -20.77 17.67
CA GLN A 115 -9.91 -21.17 17.94
C GLN A 115 -8.95 -20.00 17.69
N LEU A 116 -9.13 -19.28 16.57
CA LEU A 116 -8.40 -18.05 16.29
C LEU A 116 -8.63 -17.02 17.40
N GLY A 117 -9.89 -16.80 17.79
CA GLY A 117 -10.21 -15.89 18.90
C GLY A 117 -9.55 -16.29 20.22
N SER A 118 -9.42 -17.60 20.51
CA SER A 118 -8.70 -18.09 21.69
C SER A 118 -7.20 -17.78 21.62
N LYS A 119 -6.55 -18.10 20.50
CA LYS A 119 -5.12 -17.82 20.26
C LYS A 119 -4.80 -16.33 20.37
N LEU A 120 -5.64 -15.47 19.77
CA LEU A 120 -5.47 -14.01 19.85
C LEU A 120 -5.63 -13.49 21.29
N ARG A 121 -6.57 -14.02 22.07
CA ARG A 121 -6.73 -13.64 23.49
C ARG A 121 -5.56 -14.09 24.35
N GLU A 122 -5.04 -15.28 24.12
CA GLU A 122 -3.83 -15.77 24.79
C GLU A 122 -2.63 -14.88 24.47
N ALA A 123 -2.40 -14.61 23.18
CA ALA A 123 -1.32 -13.74 22.71
C ALA A 123 -1.43 -12.31 23.26
N PHE A 124 -2.66 -11.79 23.43
CA PHE A 124 -2.89 -10.48 24.04
C PHE A 124 -2.44 -10.41 25.51
N ALA A 125 -2.59 -11.51 26.26
CA ALA A 125 -2.25 -11.59 27.68
C ALA A 125 -0.74 -11.69 27.95
N LEU A 126 0.04 -12.19 26.99
CA LEU A 126 1.49 -12.29 27.11
C LEU A 126 2.13 -10.88 27.12
N SER A 127 3.05 -10.60 28.04
CA SER A 127 3.73 -9.30 28.10
C SER A 127 4.95 -9.23 27.17
N GLY A 128 5.69 -10.33 27.04
CA GLY A 128 6.96 -10.42 26.31
C GLY A 128 6.88 -10.22 24.79
N ASN A 129 5.68 -10.19 24.22
CA ASN A 129 5.45 -10.01 22.79
C ASN A 129 4.96 -8.60 22.41
N LEU A 130 5.04 -7.62 23.31
CA LEU A 130 4.62 -6.25 23.04
C LEU A 130 5.56 -5.59 22.01
N LEU A 131 5.00 -5.13 20.89
CA LEU A 131 5.70 -4.33 19.88
C LEU A 131 5.48 -2.83 20.11
N GLY A 132 4.26 -2.44 20.51
CA GLY A 132 3.92 -1.06 20.77
C GLY A 132 2.64 -0.92 21.58
N ALA A 133 2.52 0.17 22.34
CA ALA A 133 1.34 0.48 23.13
C ALA A 133 0.94 1.95 22.94
N GLY A 134 -0.28 2.17 22.46
CA GLY A 134 -0.92 3.47 22.40
C GLY A 134 -2.07 3.56 23.39
N ARG A 135 -2.74 4.71 23.39
CA ARG A 135 -3.95 4.94 24.21
C ARG A 135 -5.12 4.07 23.76
N THR A 136 -5.29 3.93 22.45
CA THR A 136 -6.45 3.27 21.82
C THR A 136 -6.16 1.84 21.39
N ALA A 137 -4.89 1.46 21.27
CA ALA A 137 -4.49 0.15 20.75
C ALA A 137 -3.20 -0.38 21.36
N ARG A 138 -3.01 -1.70 21.27
CA ARG A 138 -1.73 -2.38 21.52
C ARG A 138 -1.35 -3.20 20.29
N VAL A 139 -0.08 -3.24 19.96
CA VAL A 139 0.45 -4.08 18.88
C VAL A 139 1.31 -5.18 19.49
N LYS A 140 1.02 -6.43 19.15
CA LYS A 140 1.74 -7.61 19.64
C LYS A 140 2.34 -8.41 18.48
N SER A 141 3.51 -8.99 18.71
CA SER A 141 4.06 -10.02 17.84
C SER A 141 3.38 -11.35 18.18
N VAL A 142 2.84 -12.02 17.17
CA VAL A 142 2.18 -13.31 17.33
C VAL A 142 2.78 -14.27 16.31
N LYS A 143 3.40 -15.33 16.80
CA LYS A 143 3.83 -16.44 15.96
C LYS A 143 2.69 -17.45 15.90
N PHE A 144 2.33 -17.82 14.69
CA PHE A 144 1.37 -18.89 14.45
C PHE A 144 2.06 -20.06 13.79
N ASP A 145 1.57 -21.26 14.07
CA ASP A 145 2.09 -22.49 13.45
C ASP A 145 1.86 -22.44 11.93
N GLY A 146 2.89 -22.83 11.17
CA GLY A 146 2.86 -22.80 9.69
C GLY A 146 3.29 -21.48 9.06
N ILE A 147 3.40 -20.39 9.85
CA ILE A 147 3.89 -19.09 9.38
C ILE A 147 5.36 -18.92 9.77
N ASP A 148 6.21 -18.77 8.77
CA ASP A 148 7.65 -18.61 8.97
C ASP A 148 7.98 -17.32 9.75
N LYS A 149 7.22 -16.25 9.48
CA LYS A 149 7.43 -14.93 10.06
C LYS A 149 6.35 -14.60 11.10
N PRO A 150 6.71 -13.95 12.21
CA PRO A 150 5.71 -13.41 13.14
C PRO A 150 4.77 -12.40 12.46
N ILE A 151 3.55 -12.32 12.99
CA ILE A 151 2.51 -11.37 12.59
C ILE A 151 2.43 -10.27 13.65
N ALA A 152 2.39 -9.02 13.20
CA ALA A 152 2.01 -7.89 14.05
C ALA A 152 0.48 -7.82 14.15
N VAL A 153 -0.05 -7.98 15.35
CA VAL A 153 -1.49 -7.97 15.64
C VAL A 153 -1.84 -6.72 16.44
N LYS A 154 -2.67 -5.84 15.88
CA LYS A 154 -3.16 -4.62 16.54
C LYS A 154 -4.50 -4.90 17.22
N TYR A 155 -4.56 -4.70 18.53
CA TYR A 155 -5.73 -4.87 19.38
C TYR A 155 -6.30 -3.51 19.75
N LEU A 156 -7.55 -3.22 19.39
CA LEU A 156 -8.20 -2.00 19.84
C LEU A 156 -8.72 -2.17 21.28
N LEU A 157 -8.30 -1.27 22.16
CA LEU A 157 -8.69 -1.25 23.58
C LEU A 157 -9.88 -0.34 23.84
N THR A 158 -9.92 0.80 23.17
CA THR A 158 -10.94 1.82 23.38
C THR A 158 -11.23 2.47 22.03
N PRO A 159 -12.24 1.94 21.30
CA PRO A 159 -12.69 2.57 20.07
C PRO A 159 -13.07 4.02 20.37
N THR A 160 -12.61 4.95 19.54
CA THR A 160 -13.03 6.35 19.60
C THR A 160 -13.80 6.68 18.34
N GLU A 161 -14.71 7.65 18.40
CA GLU A 161 -15.46 8.12 17.22
C GLU A 161 -14.56 8.67 16.11
N LYS A 162 -13.33 9.08 16.46
CA LYS A 162 -12.36 9.66 15.52
C LYS A 162 -11.45 8.64 14.86
N THR A 163 -11.49 7.38 15.30
CA THR A 163 -10.63 6.32 14.78
C THR A 163 -11.46 5.36 13.97
N LEU A 164 -10.93 4.93 12.81
CA LEU A 164 -11.54 3.84 12.06
C LEU A 164 -11.77 2.62 12.95
N SER A 165 -12.82 1.87 12.62
CA SER A 165 -13.01 0.53 13.19
C SER A 165 -11.85 -0.38 12.75
N VAL A 166 -11.69 -1.53 13.41
CA VAL A 166 -10.70 -2.53 13.02
C VAL A 166 -10.84 -2.95 11.57
N ASP A 167 -12.08 -3.15 11.14
CA ASP A 167 -12.42 -3.45 9.75
C ASP A 167 -12.05 -2.28 8.83
N GLY A 168 -12.39 -1.05 9.18
CA GLY A 168 -12.01 0.12 8.39
C GLY A 168 -10.49 0.31 8.25
N GLU A 169 -9.72 0.19 9.34
CA GLU A 169 -8.26 0.34 9.29
C GLU A 169 -7.61 -0.79 8.48
N HIS A 170 -8.08 -2.03 8.65
CA HIS A 170 -7.63 -3.18 7.87
C HIS A 170 -7.93 -2.98 6.37
N ASP A 171 -9.13 -2.53 6.03
CA ASP A 171 -9.55 -2.36 4.64
C ASP A 171 -8.77 -1.24 3.95
N MET A 172 -8.45 -0.15 4.66
CA MET A 172 -7.57 0.90 4.14
C MET A 172 -6.16 0.38 3.89
N LEU A 173 -5.58 -0.35 4.84
CA LEU A 173 -4.28 -0.97 4.67
C LEU A 173 -4.26 -1.90 3.44
N LYS A 174 -5.34 -2.67 3.24
CA LYS A 174 -5.51 -3.59 2.10
C LYS A 174 -5.63 -2.87 0.77
N GLU A 175 -6.45 -1.82 0.67
CA GLU A 175 -6.59 -1.07 -0.58
C GLU A 175 -5.29 -0.34 -0.95
N VAL A 176 -4.56 0.19 0.04
CA VAL A 176 -3.24 0.83 -0.21
C VAL A 176 -2.20 -0.20 -0.67
N GLU A 177 -2.17 -1.39 -0.08
CA GLU A 177 -1.29 -2.45 -0.57
C GLU A 177 -1.68 -2.89 -2.00
N THR A 178 -2.98 -2.99 -2.26
CA THR A 178 -3.52 -3.39 -3.55
C THR A 178 -3.13 -2.41 -4.65
N ILE A 179 -3.34 -1.11 -4.43
CA ILE A 179 -2.96 -0.10 -5.42
C ILE A 179 -1.45 -0.05 -5.62
N THR A 180 -0.65 -0.25 -4.56
CA THR A 180 0.82 -0.32 -4.69
C THR A 180 1.26 -1.52 -5.55
N LYS A 181 0.62 -2.69 -5.41
CA LYS A 181 0.89 -3.87 -6.26
C LYS A 181 0.48 -3.65 -7.71
N ILE A 182 -0.57 -2.86 -7.94
CA ILE A 182 -0.96 -2.43 -9.29
C ILE A 182 0.12 -1.53 -9.89
N GLU A 183 0.64 -0.55 -9.13
CA GLU A 183 1.76 0.30 -9.58
C GLU A 183 3.02 -0.51 -9.92
N GLU A 184 3.36 -1.50 -9.08
CA GLU A 184 4.45 -2.46 -9.33
C GLU A 184 4.24 -3.20 -10.66
N ALA A 185 3.03 -3.73 -10.89
CA ALA A 185 2.70 -4.47 -12.11
C ALA A 185 2.68 -3.58 -13.37
N GLU A 186 2.33 -2.31 -13.23
CA GLU A 186 2.42 -1.31 -14.30
C GLU A 186 3.85 -0.80 -14.55
N ASN A 187 4.83 -1.23 -13.74
CA ASN A 187 6.22 -0.81 -13.80
C ASN A 187 6.39 0.72 -13.73
N ARG A 188 5.51 1.41 -12.98
CA ARG A 188 5.63 2.85 -12.78
C ARG A 188 6.76 3.14 -11.80
N SER A 189 7.84 3.75 -12.29
CA SER A 189 8.93 4.38 -11.51
C SER A 189 9.38 3.64 -10.24
N GLY A 190 9.57 2.32 -10.29
CA GLY A 190 10.05 1.55 -9.13
C GLY A 190 9.09 1.53 -7.93
N ALA A 191 7.80 1.81 -8.16
CA ALA A 191 6.77 1.76 -7.12
C ALA A 191 6.87 0.48 -6.30
N GLY A 192 6.72 0.62 -4.98
CA GLY A 192 6.78 -0.49 -4.05
C GLY A 192 8.20 -0.99 -3.73
N MET A 193 9.25 -0.68 -4.48
CA MET A 193 10.59 -1.24 -4.20
C MET A 193 11.14 -0.91 -2.80
N HIS A 194 10.94 0.32 -2.34
CA HIS A 194 11.46 0.87 -1.09
C HIS A 194 10.38 1.43 -0.18
N VAL A 195 9.19 1.78 -0.68
CA VAL A 195 8.10 2.35 0.12
C VAL A 195 6.87 1.46 0.00
N ARG A 196 6.38 0.95 1.14
CA ARG A 196 5.26 0.02 1.21
C ARG A 196 4.38 0.29 2.42
N VAL A 197 3.32 -0.51 2.54
CA VAL A 197 2.60 -0.74 3.79
C VAL A 197 2.82 -2.19 4.25
N PRO A 198 2.66 -2.51 5.55
CA PRO A 198 2.60 -3.89 6.01
C PRO A 198 1.50 -4.68 5.28
N HIS A 199 1.80 -5.90 4.87
CA HIS A 199 0.80 -6.77 4.23
C HIS A 199 -0.29 -7.14 5.25
N PRO A 200 -1.56 -6.77 5.04
CA PRO A 200 -2.65 -7.19 5.91
C PRO A 200 -2.93 -8.68 5.74
N TYR A 201 -3.15 -9.38 6.85
CA TYR A 201 -3.44 -10.82 6.87
C TYR A 201 -4.86 -11.17 7.27
N PHE A 202 -5.46 -10.46 8.23
CA PHE A 202 -6.81 -10.74 8.68
C PHE A 202 -7.34 -9.58 9.52
N TYR A 203 -8.65 -9.54 9.69
CA TYR A 203 -9.30 -8.87 10.81
C TYR A 203 -10.21 -9.85 11.55
N PHE A 204 -10.39 -9.62 12.85
CA PHE A 204 -11.19 -10.43 13.75
C PHE A 204 -11.98 -9.52 14.69
N LYS A 205 -13.29 -9.73 14.76
CA LYS A 205 -14.20 -8.93 15.58
C LYS A 205 -15.23 -9.84 16.25
N ASP A 206 -15.19 -9.88 17.58
CA ASP A 206 -16.25 -10.47 18.40
C ASP A 206 -16.68 -9.48 19.50
N ARG A 207 -17.54 -9.92 20.42
CA ARG A 207 -18.04 -9.06 21.52
C ARG A 207 -16.95 -8.59 22.50
N LYS A 208 -15.80 -9.26 22.53
CA LYS A 208 -14.72 -9.07 23.52
C LYS A 208 -13.43 -8.58 22.88
N LEU A 209 -13.24 -8.79 21.58
CA LEU A 209 -11.99 -8.59 20.89
C LEU A 209 -12.23 -7.93 19.53
N GLN A 210 -11.50 -6.86 19.26
CA GLN A 210 -11.42 -6.26 17.94
C GLN A 210 -9.94 -6.15 17.59
N THR A 211 -9.52 -6.84 16.53
CA THR A 211 -8.11 -6.87 16.15
C THR A 211 -7.91 -7.17 14.66
N TYR A 212 -6.78 -6.74 14.11
CA TYR A 212 -6.33 -7.17 12.80
C TYR A 212 -4.84 -7.51 12.82
N GLY A 213 -4.44 -8.43 11.95
CA GLY A 213 -3.08 -8.90 11.78
C GLY A 213 -2.47 -8.40 10.47
N MET A 214 -1.18 -8.09 10.50
CA MET A 214 -0.39 -7.67 9.35
C MET A 214 1.06 -8.18 9.47
N SER A 215 1.84 -8.13 8.38
CA SER A 215 3.26 -8.49 8.41
C SER A 215 4.00 -7.70 9.46
N GLU A 216 4.75 -8.38 10.34
CA GLU A 216 5.63 -7.70 11.27
C GLU A 216 6.80 -7.05 10.51
N VAL A 217 6.95 -5.74 10.69
CA VAL A 217 8.11 -5.00 10.18
C VAL A 217 9.26 -5.18 11.16
N ASN A 218 10.29 -5.94 10.77
CA ASN A 218 11.53 -6.07 11.55
C ASN A 218 12.37 -4.79 11.44
N GLY A 219 11.91 -3.74 12.11
CA GLY A 219 12.44 -2.39 11.90
C GLY A 219 12.28 -1.45 13.08
N VAL A 220 12.61 -0.19 12.83
CA VAL A 220 12.54 0.91 13.80
C VAL A 220 11.81 2.09 13.15
N ASP A 221 10.94 2.76 13.89
CA ASP A 221 10.31 3.99 13.42
C ASP A 221 11.31 5.15 13.29
N ILE A 222 11.03 6.09 12.38
CA ILE A 222 11.90 7.24 12.11
C ILE A 222 12.16 8.05 13.38
N GLU A 223 11.16 8.20 14.25
CA GLU A 223 11.29 8.97 15.50
C GLU A 223 12.39 8.38 16.39
N ASN A 224 12.37 7.07 16.61
CA ASN A 224 13.37 6.37 17.40
C ASN A 224 14.75 6.33 16.73
N LEU A 225 14.82 6.21 15.40
CA LEU A 225 16.09 6.30 14.65
C LEU A 225 16.76 7.67 14.83
N LEU A 226 15.99 8.75 14.75
CA LEU A 226 16.51 10.12 14.88
C LEU A 226 16.88 10.47 16.33
N LYS A 227 16.13 9.98 17.32
CA LYS A 227 16.40 10.26 18.74
C LYS A 227 17.51 9.40 19.35
N GLY A 228 17.83 8.24 18.76
CA GLY A 228 18.79 7.29 19.34
C GLY A 228 18.27 6.64 20.63
N THR A 229 16.95 6.59 20.83
CA THR A 229 16.33 6.12 22.09
C THR A 229 15.85 4.67 22.03
N ASN A 230 16.16 3.92 20.96
CA ASN A 230 15.67 2.56 20.85
C ASN A 230 16.42 1.60 21.79
N SER A 231 15.67 0.82 22.57
CA SER A 231 16.18 -0.29 23.37
C SER A 231 16.92 -1.36 22.55
N ARG A 232 16.67 -1.46 21.24
CA ARG A 232 17.32 -2.39 20.31
C ARG A 232 18.45 -1.72 19.52
N ILE A 233 19.50 -1.28 20.22
CA ILE A 233 20.64 -0.54 19.62
C ILE A 233 21.20 -1.26 18.38
N GLY A 234 21.40 -2.59 18.44
CA GLY A 234 21.92 -3.35 17.30
C GLY A 234 21.01 -3.36 16.06
N LEU A 235 19.69 -3.31 16.26
CA LEU A 235 18.74 -3.19 15.13
C LEU A 235 18.81 -1.79 14.52
N GLN A 236 18.89 -0.74 15.35
CA GLN A 236 19.05 0.63 14.87
C GLN A 236 20.31 0.79 14.01
N ASP A 237 21.45 0.25 14.46
CA ASP A 237 22.69 0.29 13.67
C ASP A 237 22.55 -0.45 12.34
N THR A 238 21.87 -1.60 12.35
CA THR A 238 21.58 -2.39 11.15
C THR A 238 20.75 -1.60 10.15
N VAL A 239 19.65 -1.00 10.59
CA VAL A 239 18.77 -0.16 9.77
C VAL A 239 19.50 1.05 9.20
N MET A 240 20.26 1.78 10.03
CA MET A 240 21.01 2.96 9.59
C MET A 240 22.11 2.60 8.58
N ASN A 241 22.78 1.45 8.75
CA ASN A 241 23.75 0.95 7.79
C ASN A 241 23.10 0.53 6.47
N ALA A 242 21.93 -0.11 6.51
CA ALA A 242 21.17 -0.48 5.33
C ALA A 242 20.74 0.76 4.52
N LEU A 243 20.19 1.78 5.18
CA LEU A 243 19.86 3.07 4.57
C LEU A 243 21.07 3.72 3.92
N ARG A 244 22.20 3.79 4.64
CA ARG A 244 23.44 4.37 4.12
C ARG A 244 23.90 3.67 2.86
N LYS A 245 23.95 2.34 2.87
CA LYS A 245 24.41 1.53 1.73
C LYS A 245 23.48 1.67 0.53
N ARG A 246 22.17 1.62 0.77
CA ARG A 246 21.16 1.65 -0.29
C ARG A 246 21.10 3.00 -0.99
N PHE A 247 21.22 4.09 -0.23
CA PHE A 247 21.02 5.46 -0.72
C PHE A 247 22.31 6.29 -0.73
N GLU A 248 23.46 5.64 -0.90
CA GLU A 248 24.79 6.29 -0.92
C GLU A 248 24.92 7.28 -2.09
N THR A 249 24.39 6.93 -3.26
CA THR A 249 24.53 7.71 -4.48
C THR A 249 23.43 8.77 -4.61
N PRO A 250 23.69 9.91 -5.28
CA PRO A 250 22.63 10.87 -5.61
C PRO A 250 21.48 10.27 -6.41
N GLN A 251 21.81 9.37 -7.35
CA GLN A 251 20.82 8.71 -8.23
C GLN A 251 19.82 7.85 -7.43
N SER A 252 20.31 6.98 -6.55
CA SER A 252 19.43 6.14 -5.70
C SER A 252 18.52 6.96 -4.78
N ARG A 253 18.99 8.14 -4.33
CA ARG A 253 18.14 9.08 -3.59
C ARG A 253 17.06 9.71 -4.46
N GLU A 254 17.40 10.11 -5.69
CA GLU A 254 16.42 10.66 -6.62
C GLU A 254 15.34 9.64 -6.98
N GLU A 255 15.73 8.37 -7.21
CA GLU A 255 14.80 7.25 -7.41
C GLU A 255 13.86 7.08 -6.21
N LEU A 256 14.40 7.09 -4.98
CA LEU A 256 13.57 7.05 -3.77
C LEU A 256 12.59 8.22 -3.70
N TRP A 257 12.98 9.46 -4.05
CA TRP A 257 12.05 10.60 -4.00
C TRP A 257 10.89 10.43 -4.99
N LYS A 258 11.17 9.94 -6.20
CA LYS A 258 10.14 9.63 -7.21
C LYS A 258 9.23 8.50 -6.74
N GLU A 259 9.79 7.49 -6.09
CA GLU A 259 9.02 6.38 -5.54
C GLU A 259 8.09 6.83 -4.41
N VAL A 260 8.55 7.70 -3.50
CA VAL A 260 7.71 8.27 -2.44
C VAL A 260 6.52 9.03 -3.03
N ASP A 261 6.75 9.84 -4.06
CA ASP A 261 5.65 10.54 -4.73
C ASP A 261 4.67 9.58 -5.38
N THR A 262 5.19 8.55 -6.07
CA THR A 262 4.35 7.54 -6.73
C THR A 262 3.50 6.80 -5.71
N PHE A 263 4.10 6.35 -4.60
CA PHE A 263 3.41 5.67 -3.51
C PHE A 263 2.31 6.55 -2.88
N VAL A 264 2.62 7.81 -2.53
CA VAL A 264 1.65 8.70 -1.88
C VAL A 264 0.50 9.03 -2.84
N ASN A 265 0.80 9.31 -4.11
CA ASN A 265 -0.24 9.59 -5.10
C ASN A 265 -1.17 8.39 -5.30
N ALA A 266 -0.62 7.16 -5.38
CA ALA A 266 -1.39 5.93 -5.47
C ALA A 266 -2.25 5.72 -4.22
N MET A 267 -1.70 5.92 -3.03
CA MET A 267 -2.45 5.90 -1.77
C MET A 267 -3.62 6.90 -1.80
N HIS A 268 -3.40 8.11 -2.32
CA HIS A 268 -4.41 9.17 -2.44
C HIS A 268 -5.51 8.92 -3.48
N GLU A 269 -5.40 7.84 -4.27
CA GLU A 269 -6.51 7.32 -5.08
C GLU A 269 -7.53 6.56 -4.23
N VAL A 270 -7.13 6.06 -3.05
CA VAL A 270 -8.00 5.27 -2.16
C VAL A 270 -8.30 5.97 -0.83
N CYS A 271 -7.34 6.69 -0.25
CA CYS A 271 -7.54 7.39 1.03
C CYS A 271 -6.53 8.53 1.26
N LEU A 272 -6.86 9.49 2.14
CA LEU A 272 -5.85 10.26 2.89
C LEU A 272 -5.43 9.46 4.13
N HIS A 273 -4.15 9.51 4.51
CA HIS A 273 -3.68 8.80 5.71
C HIS A 273 -4.12 9.48 7.02
N GLY A 274 -4.19 10.81 7.04
CA GLY A 274 -4.57 11.67 8.17
C GLY A 274 -3.49 11.87 9.23
N ASP A 275 -2.51 10.96 9.35
CA ASP A 275 -1.50 11.00 10.44
C ASP A 275 -0.04 10.68 10.01
N VAL A 276 0.46 11.30 8.94
CA VAL A 276 1.86 11.10 8.48
C VAL A 276 2.86 11.74 9.46
N LYS A 277 3.46 10.94 10.34
CA LYS A 277 4.41 11.34 11.39
C LYS A 277 5.58 10.35 11.49
N ASP A 278 6.70 10.78 12.09
CA ASP A 278 7.93 9.99 12.19
C ASP A 278 7.72 8.63 12.86
N LYS A 279 6.90 8.60 13.92
CA LYS A 279 6.52 7.37 14.65
C LYS A 279 5.64 6.40 13.83
N ASN A 280 5.03 6.88 12.74
CA ASN A 280 4.13 6.12 11.88
C ASN A 280 4.81 5.71 10.56
N ILE A 281 6.13 5.89 10.46
CA ILE A 281 6.93 5.38 9.35
C ILE A 281 8.03 4.50 9.95
N MET A 282 7.98 3.20 9.67
CA MET A 282 9.00 2.23 10.09
C MET A 282 10.02 2.02 8.98
N VAL A 283 11.26 1.70 9.35
CA VAL A 283 12.32 1.29 8.42
C VAL A 283 12.85 -0.07 8.84
N ASP A 284 12.82 -1.04 7.92
CA ASP A 284 13.33 -2.38 8.18
C ASP A 284 14.86 -2.48 8.05
N ASP A 285 15.38 -3.66 8.40
CA ASP A 285 16.80 -4.02 8.32
C ASP A 285 17.37 -4.07 6.89
N GLU A 286 16.52 -3.98 5.86
CA GLU A 286 16.92 -3.83 4.47
C GLU A 286 16.92 -2.37 4.00
N GLY A 287 16.41 -1.43 4.81
CA GLY A 287 16.27 -0.02 4.43
C GLY A 287 15.05 0.26 3.54
N ARG A 288 13.97 -0.53 3.70
CA ARG A 288 12.64 -0.24 3.15
C ARG A 288 11.80 0.53 4.19
N PHE A 289 11.01 1.48 3.71
CA PHE A 289 10.06 2.28 4.47
C PHE A 289 8.68 1.65 4.46
N PHE A 290 8.04 1.62 5.63
CA PHE A 290 6.68 1.12 5.83
C PHE A 290 5.83 2.21 6.47
N LEU A 291 4.81 2.69 5.77
CA LEU A 291 3.78 3.55 6.36
C LEU A 291 2.82 2.68 7.18
N ILE A 292 2.56 3.07 8.43
CA ILE A 292 1.74 2.33 9.39
C ILE A 292 0.71 3.25 10.07
N ASP A 293 -0.25 2.64 10.78
CA ASP A 293 -1.28 3.32 11.59
C ASP A 293 -2.28 4.15 10.76
N PHE A 294 -3.16 3.44 10.05
CA PHE A 294 -4.24 4.01 9.24
C PHE A 294 -5.48 4.37 10.09
N GLY A 295 -5.36 4.41 11.42
CA GLY A 295 -6.49 4.66 12.31
C GLY A 295 -7.19 6.01 12.08
N GLN A 296 -6.52 6.98 11.44
CA GLN A 296 -7.07 8.32 11.11
C GLN A 296 -7.30 8.53 9.61
N SER A 297 -7.20 7.48 8.79
CA SER A 297 -7.35 7.63 7.35
C SER A 297 -8.78 7.92 6.95
N VAL A 298 -8.95 8.67 5.87
CA VAL A 298 -10.24 9.06 5.31
C VAL A 298 -10.37 8.49 3.89
N PRO A 299 -11.31 7.57 3.63
CA PRO A 299 -11.53 7.00 2.30
C PRO A 299 -11.96 8.06 1.29
N VAL A 300 -11.46 7.97 0.05
CA VAL A 300 -11.87 8.86 -1.05
C VAL A 300 -13.38 8.76 -1.33
N SER A 301 -13.95 7.56 -1.18
CA SER A 301 -15.39 7.32 -1.38
C SER A 301 -16.29 8.04 -0.37
N SER A 302 -15.74 8.51 0.75
CA SER A 302 -16.49 9.27 1.77
C SER A 302 -16.59 10.77 1.49
N MET A 303 -16.00 11.23 0.38
CA MET A 303 -15.84 12.65 0.10
C MET A 303 -17.00 13.24 -0.69
N THR A 304 -17.44 14.42 -0.26
CA THR A 304 -18.40 15.24 -1.00
C THR A 304 -17.68 16.21 -1.94
N GLU A 305 -18.39 16.73 -2.94
CA GLU A 305 -17.85 17.78 -3.82
C GLU A 305 -17.31 18.99 -3.03
N GLU A 306 -18.02 19.39 -1.97
CA GLU A 306 -17.61 20.50 -1.10
C GLU A 306 -16.27 20.25 -0.40
N THR A 307 -16.00 19.00 -0.01
CA THR A 307 -14.76 18.62 0.68
C THR A 307 -13.59 18.36 -0.26
N ARG A 308 -13.83 18.26 -1.58
CA ARG A 308 -12.82 17.83 -2.56
C ARG A 308 -11.69 18.84 -2.74
N ALA A 309 -11.97 20.14 -2.68
CA ALA A 309 -10.92 21.16 -2.75
C ALA A 309 -9.99 21.11 -1.52
N GLN A 310 -10.56 20.93 -0.33
CA GLN A 310 -9.79 20.75 0.90
C GLN A 310 -8.99 19.44 0.86
N PHE A 311 -9.55 18.40 0.25
CA PHE A 311 -8.87 17.13 0.05
C PHE A 311 -7.59 17.26 -0.77
N ASP A 312 -7.65 17.96 -1.89
CA ASP A 312 -6.47 18.13 -2.76
C ASP A 312 -5.35 18.94 -2.09
N GLU A 313 -5.70 19.94 -1.26
CA GLU A 313 -4.73 20.65 -0.44
C GLU A 313 -4.07 19.71 0.59
N LEU A 314 -4.87 18.89 1.29
CA LEU A 314 -4.37 17.93 2.27
C LEU A 314 -3.49 16.85 1.62
N LYS A 315 -3.78 16.41 0.39
CA LYS A 315 -2.92 15.48 -0.35
C LYS A 315 -1.52 16.06 -0.53
N ASP A 316 -1.44 17.31 -0.97
CA ASP A 316 -0.18 18.00 -1.17
C ASP A 316 0.62 18.16 0.12
N GLU A 317 -0.05 18.44 1.23
CA GLU A 317 0.56 18.50 2.55
C GLU A 317 1.10 17.14 3.00
N GLU A 318 0.32 16.06 2.88
CA GLU A 318 0.76 14.70 3.23
C GLU A 318 1.95 14.24 2.40
N ARG A 319 1.92 14.50 1.09
CA ARG A 319 3.04 14.18 0.19
C ARG A 319 4.32 14.89 0.61
N LYS A 320 4.26 16.20 0.86
CA LYS A 320 5.41 16.98 1.36
C LYS A 320 5.87 16.47 2.74
N ALA A 321 4.92 16.14 3.61
CA ALA A 321 5.19 15.62 4.94
C ALA A 321 5.94 14.29 4.90
N MET A 322 5.55 13.35 4.02
CA MET A 322 6.22 12.06 3.85
C MET A 322 7.60 12.23 3.22
N GLN A 323 7.70 13.00 2.14
CA GLN A 323 8.98 13.30 1.48
C GLN A 323 10.01 13.86 2.47
N ASN A 324 9.63 14.89 3.23
CA ASN A 324 10.57 15.58 4.12
C ASN A 324 11.09 14.65 5.21
N ARG A 325 10.25 13.76 5.76
CA ARG A 325 10.64 12.81 6.81
C ARG A 325 11.64 11.78 6.33
N ILE A 326 11.32 11.14 5.20
CA ILE A 326 12.20 10.15 4.58
C ILE A 326 13.51 10.83 4.14
N ARG A 327 13.43 12.02 3.54
CA ARG A 327 14.61 12.80 3.12
C ARG A 327 15.53 13.15 4.26
N ASN A 328 14.99 13.65 5.36
CA ASN A 328 15.78 13.99 6.54
C ASN A 328 16.49 12.75 7.11
N LEU A 329 15.79 11.62 7.27
CA LEU A 329 16.41 10.40 7.79
C LEU A 329 17.53 9.87 6.88
N VAL A 330 17.28 9.80 5.57
CA VAL A 330 18.29 9.34 4.61
C VAL A 330 19.52 10.26 4.60
N GLN A 331 19.32 11.58 4.68
CA GLN A 331 20.42 12.54 4.78
C GLN A 331 21.26 12.31 6.04
N VAL A 332 20.62 12.08 7.20
CA VAL A 332 21.31 11.76 8.45
C VAL A 332 22.10 10.45 8.31
N ALA A 333 21.51 9.40 7.75
CA ALA A 333 22.17 8.10 7.58
C ALA A 333 23.41 8.17 6.68
N VAL A 334 23.33 8.95 5.59
CA VAL A 334 24.43 9.16 4.63
C VAL A 334 25.50 10.10 5.19
N ALA A 335 25.13 11.13 5.94
CA ALA A 335 26.07 12.10 6.51
C ALA A 335 26.93 11.53 7.64
N ALA A 336 26.46 10.51 8.35
CA ALA A 336 27.20 9.81 9.40
C ALA A 336 28.46 9.03 8.91
N LYS A 337 28.93 9.31 7.69
CA LYS A 337 30.15 8.77 7.07
C LYS A 337 31.41 9.62 7.39
N ALA A 338 31.28 10.66 8.21
CA ALA A 338 32.37 11.59 8.56
C ALA A 338 33.04 11.22 9.89
#